data_AF-A0A935DQG5-F1
#
_entry.id   AF-A0A935DQG5-F1
#
_cell.length_a   1.000
_cell.length_b   1.000
_cell.length_c   1.000
_cell.angle_alpha   90.00
_cell.angle_beta   90.00
_cell.angle_gamma   90.00
#
_symmetry.space_group_name_H-M   'P 1'
#
loop_
_entity.id
_entity.type
_entity.pdbx_description
1 polymer ?
#
loop_
_entity_poly.entity_id
_entity_poly.type
_entity_poly.pdbx_seq_one_letter_code
_entity_poly.pdbx_strand_id
1 'polypeptide(L)'
;MSGKLSVTAAQHGETDIVGSLSGPLVQDKLLFYVGARHYSYDGEYTNLFDLTRAGQQNSDSGTVKLLWTPTESFEATLLATMAKDDDPGAIPIGLQGRAFNNCQLRVLNGTAANNFAGTILPRSPGYQCGTVLGADQLTVNQRGDILPEQGSRRDDMRFALTTKTSFGGGFELTTVTGYHEQESQNQLDQSYDAYDTFTNAFGASQIGAFWSGSASESDDFSQEIRLDSPAEERFRWRVGGYYLKANDDDTKNKKYIPLGTTLNVAGTTDCVNFGSYIECPQSTVEPLGLRELSNRAVFADIEYDFTDKLTATFEARYAIEKQEQINTQTVGTLNCVLPTNTPGVTLDACKFTGEFKSTTPRLTLRYEASPAATYYFNAAKGTKPGGFNSITAVQTGINTNVDVKSTYDEEESNVLEVGGKFVF
;
A
#
# COMPACT_ATOMS: atom_id res chain seq x y z
N MET A 1 34.60 -13.91 -12.06
CA MET A 1 33.84 -12.65 -11.80
C MET A 1 33.03 -12.34 -13.03
N SER A 2 31.82 -11.83 -12.87
CA SER A 2 30.92 -11.42 -13.95
C SER A 2 30.33 -10.05 -13.60
N GLY A 3 30.26 -9.15 -14.57
CA GLY A 3 29.69 -7.82 -14.37
C GLY A 3 28.88 -7.39 -15.59
N LYS A 4 27.92 -6.51 -15.36
CA LYS A 4 27.08 -5.90 -16.40
C LYS A 4 26.97 -4.41 -16.13
N LEU A 5 27.07 -3.62 -17.21
CA LEU A 5 26.74 -2.20 -17.19
C LEU A 5 25.73 -1.96 -18.32
N SER A 6 24.63 -1.29 -17.99
CA SER A 6 23.62 -0.82 -18.94
C SER A 6 23.46 0.68 -18.75
N VAL A 7 23.45 1.42 -19.85
CA VAL A 7 23.18 2.85 -19.88
C VAL A 7 22.12 3.09 -20.94
N THR A 8 21.00 3.67 -20.54
CA THR A 8 19.90 4.08 -21.41
C THR A 8 19.80 5.60 -21.37
N ALA A 9 19.63 6.22 -22.53
CA ALA A 9 19.26 7.62 -22.67
C ALA A 9 18.08 7.70 -23.65
N ALA A 10 17.00 8.36 -23.27
CA ALA A 10 15.79 8.45 -24.10
C ALA A 10 15.17 9.87 -24.08
N GLN A 11 13.93 9.98 -24.56
CA GLN A 11 13.23 11.27 -24.62
C GLN A 11 12.93 11.80 -23.21
N HIS A 12 12.60 13.09 -23.11
CA HIS A 12 12.22 13.74 -21.84
C HIS A 12 13.29 13.62 -20.74
N GLY A 13 14.56 13.68 -21.14
CA GLY A 13 15.69 13.65 -20.20
C GLY A 13 15.91 12.29 -19.52
N GLU A 14 15.25 11.23 -20.00
CA GLU A 14 15.39 9.89 -19.40
C GLU A 14 16.83 9.42 -19.42
N THR A 15 17.34 9.04 -18.25
CA THR A 15 18.64 8.38 -18.07
C THR A 15 18.48 7.22 -17.10
N ASP A 16 18.84 6.00 -17.51
CA ASP A 16 18.87 4.81 -16.65
C ASP A 16 20.26 4.17 -16.70
N ILE A 17 20.94 4.13 -15.55
CA ILE A 17 22.26 3.53 -15.39
C ILE A 17 22.13 2.37 -14.43
N VAL A 18 22.38 1.15 -14.91
CA VAL A 18 22.34 -0.07 -14.11
C VAL A 18 23.70 -0.75 -14.16
N GLY A 19 24.34 -0.90 -13.00
CA GLY A 19 25.60 -1.62 -12.85
C GLY A 19 25.45 -2.81 -11.92
N SER A 20 26.08 -3.94 -12.25
CA SER A 20 26.20 -5.06 -11.34
C SER A 20 27.54 -5.79 -11.46
N LEU A 21 27.97 -6.36 -10.35
CA LEU A 21 29.18 -7.16 -10.22
C LEU A 21 28.89 -8.37 -9.34
N SER A 22 29.43 -9.52 -9.73
CA SER A 22 29.30 -10.76 -8.97
C SER A 22 30.52 -11.67 -9.13
N GLY A 23 30.67 -12.58 -8.17
CA GLY A 23 31.71 -13.60 -8.24
C GLY A 23 31.93 -14.29 -6.90
N PRO A 24 32.92 -15.20 -6.85
CA PRO A 24 33.33 -15.82 -5.60
C PRO A 24 34.19 -14.87 -4.76
N LEU A 25 33.83 -14.71 -3.48
CA LEU A 25 34.74 -14.24 -2.43
C LEU A 25 35.61 -15.41 -1.91
N VAL A 26 34.98 -16.58 -1.78
CA VAL A 26 35.66 -17.87 -1.53
C VAL A 26 35.16 -18.83 -2.59
N GLN A 27 36.10 -19.39 -3.35
CA GLN A 27 35.78 -20.31 -4.44
C GLN A 27 34.86 -21.43 -3.95
N ASP A 28 33.75 -21.64 -4.67
CA ASP A 28 32.73 -22.67 -4.45
C ASP A 28 32.02 -22.64 -3.08
N LYS A 29 32.23 -21.61 -2.26
CA LYS A 29 31.66 -21.53 -0.90
C LYS A 29 30.98 -20.21 -0.56
N LEU A 30 31.48 -19.10 -1.09
CA LEU A 30 30.92 -17.78 -0.78
C LEU A 30 30.92 -16.94 -2.04
N LEU A 31 29.72 -16.69 -2.56
CA LEU A 31 29.49 -15.85 -3.72
C LEU A 31 28.88 -14.53 -3.29
N PHE A 32 29.22 -13.46 -3.97
CA PHE A 32 28.62 -12.14 -3.79
C PHE A 32 27.99 -11.65 -5.09
N TYR A 33 27.00 -10.79 -4.94
CA TYR A 33 26.45 -9.93 -5.98
C TYR A 33 26.24 -8.55 -5.38
N VAL A 34 26.66 -7.52 -6.10
CA VAL A 34 26.35 -6.11 -5.80
C VAL A 34 25.75 -5.51 -7.06
N GLY A 35 24.62 -4.83 -6.90
CA GLY A 35 23.97 -4.07 -7.97
C GLY A 35 23.68 -2.66 -7.50
N ALA A 36 23.75 -1.70 -8.43
CA ALA A 36 23.32 -0.33 -8.22
C ALA A 36 22.57 0.16 -9.46
N ARG A 37 21.57 1.01 -9.25
CA ARG A 37 20.83 1.70 -10.30
C ARG A 37 20.65 3.16 -9.94
N HIS A 38 20.82 4.02 -10.93
CA HIS A 38 20.41 5.41 -10.92
C HIS A 38 19.48 5.64 -12.10
N TYR A 39 18.29 6.18 -11.85
CA TYR A 39 17.29 6.49 -12.87
C TYR A 39 16.80 7.91 -12.68
N SER A 40 16.75 8.68 -13.76
CA SER A 40 16.16 10.03 -13.79
C SER A 40 15.29 10.21 -15.02
N TYR A 41 14.23 10.98 -14.87
CA TYR A 41 13.28 11.33 -15.92
C TYR A 41 12.77 12.75 -15.67
N ASP A 42 12.93 13.67 -16.63
CA ASP A 42 12.55 15.09 -16.47
C ASP A 42 11.03 15.32 -16.59
N GLY A 43 10.24 14.26 -16.67
CA GLY A 43 8.81 14.29 -16.91
C GLY A 43 8.47 14.65 -18.35
N GLU A 44 7.29 14.27 -18.84
CA GLU A 44 6.82 14.60 -20.20
C GLU A 44 5.85 15.79 -20.22
N TYR A 45 5.13 16.01 -19.12
CA TYR A 45 4.05 17.00 -19.02
C TYR A 45 4.57 18.37 -18.58
N THR A 46 3.76 19.39 -18.85
CA THR A 46 3.99 20.75 -18.37
C THR A 46 2.80 21.15 -17.52
N ASN A 47 3.05 21.56 -16.29
CA ASN A 47 2.05 22.15 -15.41
C ASN A 47 1.70 23.54 -15.94
N LEU A 48 0.46 23.76 -16.40
CA LEU A 48 0.06 25.03 -17.00
C LEU A 48 -0.11 26.16 -15.97
N PHE A 49 -0.14 25.83 -14.67
CA PHE A 49 -0.26 26.81 -13.60
C PHE A 49 1.02 27.65 -13.45
N ASP A 50 2.17 27.00 -13.37
CA ASP A 50 3.48 27.60 -13.08
C ASP A 50 4.53 27.34 -14.18
N LEU A 51 4.15 26.64 -15.25
CA LEU A 51 5.00 26.25 -16.39
C LEU A 51 6.15 25.30 -16.05
N THR A 52 6.11 24.66 -14.88
CA THR A 52 7.09 23.64 -14.48
C THR A 52 6.84 22.29 -15.15
N ARG A 53 7.83 21.39 -15.13
CA ARG A 53 7.65 20.01 -15.62
C ARG A 53 6.84 19.20 -14.60
N ALA A 54 6.10 18.21 -15.10
CA ALA A 54 5.30 17.32 -14.29
C ALA A 54 5.54 15.86 -14.68
N GLY A 55 5.43 14.96 -13.70
CA GLY A 55 5.76 13.53 -13.85
C GLY A 55 7.26 13.24 -13.85
N GLN A 56 8.05 14.08 -13.19
CA GLN A 56 9.47 13.82 -13.00
C GLN A 56 9.64 12.60 -12.09
N GLN A 57 10.71 11.84 -12.33
CA GLN A 57 11.06 10.71 -11.49
C GLN A 57 12.57 10.70 -11.23
N ASN A 58 12.97 10.34 -10.02
CA ASN A 58 14.37 10.11 -9.69
C ASN A 58 14.49 8.98 -8.67
N SER A 59 15.21 7.92 -9.05
CA SER A 59 15.35 6.71 -8.23
C SER A 59 16.80 6.27 -8.14
N ASP A 60 17.31 6.16 -6.93
CA ASP A 60 18.59 5.54 -6.62
C ASP A 60 18.36 4.24 -5.86
N SER A 61 19.02 3.16 -6.25
CA SER A 61 18.93 1.89 -5.50
C SER A 61 20.23 1.12 -5.51
N GLY A 62 20.44 0.37 -4.43
CA GLY A 62 21.57 -0.52 -4.25
C GLY A 62 21.13 -1.85 -3.64
N THR A 63 21.70 -2.94 -4.12
CA THR A 63 21.42 -4.28 -3.61
C THR A 63 22.72 -5.04 -3.40
N VAL A 64 22.85 -5.67 -2.24
CA VAL A 64 23.90 -6.64 -1.93
C VAL A 64 23.26 -7.98 -1.68
N LYS A 65 23.81 -9.03 -2.29
CA LYS A 65 23.44 -10.41 -2.04
C LYS A 65 24.67 -11.25 -1.75
N LEU A 66 24.62 -12.07 -0.72
CA LEU A 66 25.63 -13.07 -0.41
C LEU A 66 24.99 -14.46 -0.45
N LEU A 67 25.65 -15.41 -1.09
CA LEU A 67 25.29 -16.81 -1.08
C LEU A 67 26.44 -17.59 -0.45
N TRP A 68 26.17 -18.26 0.66
CA TRP A 68 27.13 -19.00 1.45
C TRP A 68 26.76 -20.49 1.49
N THR A 69 27.61 -21.32 0.92
CA THR A 69 27.48 -22.79 0.80
C THR A 69 28.73 -23.46 1.40
N PRO A 70 28.93 -23.41 2.72
CA PRO A 70 30.10 -23.97 3.39
C PRO A 70 30.20 -25.50 3.29
N THR A 71 29.06 -26.18 3.13
CA THR A 71 28.91 -27.64 2.95
C THR A 71 27.86 -27.94 1.88
N GLU A 72 27.75 -29.20 1.46
CA GLU A 72 26.69 -29.63 0.51
C GLU A 72 25.28 -29.65 1.15
N SER A 73 25.21 -29.66 2.47
CA SER A 73 23.97 -29.80 3.24
C SER A 73 23.44 -28.46 3.79
N PHE A 74 24.14 -27.36 3.55
CA PHE A 74 23.79 -26.06 4.11
C PHE A 74 24.00 -24.94 3.10
N GLU A 75 22.98 -24.13 2.93
CA GLU A 75 22.99 -22.92 2.12
C GLU A 75 22.41 -21.76 2.94
N ALA A 76 23.05 -20.60 2.88
CA ALA A 76 22.51 -19.36 3.40
C ALA A 76 22.57 -18.26 2.33
N THR A 77 21.45 -17.61 2.07
CA THR A 77 21.36 -16.44 1.19
C THR A 77 20.99 -15.23 2.02
N LEU A 78 21.84 -14.21 1.99
CA LEU A 78 21.58 -12.89 2.53
C LEU A 78 21.29 -11.91 1.40
N LEU A 79 20.25 -11.08 1.55
CA LEU A 79 19.90 -9.99 0.65
C LEU A 79 19.69 -8.72 1.47
N ALA A 80 20.29 -7.61 1.03
CA ALA A 80 20.01 -6.28 1.54
C ALA A 80 19.80 -5.35 0.35
N THR A 81 18.70 -4.60 0.36
CA THR A 81 18.36 -3.60 -0.66
C THR A 81 18.05 -2.28 0.02
N MET A 82 18.56 -1.20 -0.55
CA MET A 82 18.20 0.17 -0.18
C MET A 82 17.75 0.87 -1.46
N ALA A 83 16.65 1.60 -1.39
CA ALA A 83 16.14 2.40 -2.48
C ALA A 83 15.67 3.76 -1.97
N LYS A 84 15.89 4.79 -2.77
CA LYS A 84 15.39 6.13 -2.56
C LYS A 84 14.72 6.59 -3.84
N ASP A 85 13.44 6.91 -3.75
CA ASP A 85 12.66 7.54 -4.80
C ASP A 85 12.36 8.98 -4.38
N ASP A 86 12.63 9.92 -5.26
CA ASP A 86 12.40 11.36 -5.10
C ASP A 86 11.79 11.85 -6.41
N ASP A 87 10.47 11.82 -6.50
CA ASP A 87 9.72 12.17 -7.70
C ASP A 87 9.16 13.60 -7.52
N PRO A 88 9.94 14.64 -7.85
CA PRO A 88 9.56 16.02 -7.57
C PRO A 88 8.48 16.53 -8.51
N GLY A 89 7.78 17.56 -8.05
CA GLY A 89 6.83 18.30 -8.85
C GLY A 89 5.48 17.61 -8.97
N ALA A 90 4.63 18.15 -9.85
CA ALA A 90 3.25 17.70 -9.95
C ALA A 90 3.17 16.26 -10.48
N ILE A 91 2.42 15.41 -9.77
CA ILE A 91 1.97 14.13 -10.32
C ILE A 91 1.05 14.46 -11.51
N PRO A 92 1.29 13.95 -12.73
CA PRO A 92 0.59 14.40 -13.93
C PRO A 92 -0.83 13.83 -13.96
N ILE A 93 -1.71 14.49 -13.22
CA ILE A 93 -3.13 14.17 -13.12
C ILE A 93 -3.90 15.31 -13.76
N GLY A 94 -4.71 14.98 -14.75
CA GLY A 94 -5.70 15.87 -15.35
C GLY A 94 -7.09 15.27 -15.19
N LEU A 95 -8.08 16.13 -15.00
CA LEU A 95 -9.47 15.72 -14.81
C LEU A 95 -10.33 16.12 -16.01
N GLN A 96 -10.90 15.14 -16.71
CA GLN A 96 -12.00 15.42 -17.63
C GLN A 96 -13.27 15.68 -16.82
N GLY A 97 -13.71 16.93 -16.79
CA GLY A 97 -14.92 17.32 -16.06
C GLY A 97 -16.15 16.51 -16.47
N ARG A 98 -16.97 16.13 -15.49
CA ARG A 98 -18.20 15.32 -15.71
C ARG A 98 -19.16 15.86 -16.78
N ALA A 99 -19.11 17.17 -17.07
CA ALA A 99 -19.92 17.81 -18.11
C ALA A 99 -19.63 17.26 -19.52
N PHE A 100 -18.41 16.77 -19.78
CA PHE A 100 -18.03 16.17 -21.04
C PHE A 100 -18.42 14.70 -21.16
N ASN A 101 -18.70 14.05 -20.02
CA ASN A 101 -18.86 12.60 -19.91
C ASN A 101 -20.27 12.16 -19.46
N ASN A 102 -21.21 13.09 -19.31
CA ASN A 102 -22.56 12.81 -18.78
C ASN A 102 -23.65 13.53 -19.59
N CYS A 103 -24.23 12.84 -20.58
CA CYS A 103 -25.31 13.39 -21.42
C CYS A 103 -26.67 13.41 -20.74
N GLN A 104 -26.79 12.82 -19.55
CA GLN A 104 -28.08 12.66 -18.89
C GLN A 104 -28.03 13.16 -17.45
N LEU A 105 -27.71 14.44 -17.29
CA LEU A 105 -27.97 15.15 -16.04
C LEU A 105 -29.49 15.25 -15.85
N ARG A 106 -30.06 14.48 -14.91
CA ARG A 106 -31.47 14.61 -14.54
C ARG A 106 -31.71 16.01 -13.98
N VAL A 107 -32.44 16.83 -14.72
CA VAL A 107 -33.05 18.07 -14.23
C VAL A 107 -34.42 17.71 -13.67
N LEU A 108 -34.65 17.95 -12.38
CA LEU A 108 -35.99 17.85 -11.79
C LEU A 108 -36.85 18.95 -12.39
N ASN A 109 -37.78 18.57 -13.28
CA ASN A 109 -38.82 19.45 -13.78
C ASN A 109 -40.08 19.18 -12.95
N GLY A 110 -40.40 20.04 -11.98
CA GLY A 110 -41.59 19.84 -11.15
C GLY A 110 -41.75 20.84 -10.00
N THR A 111 -42.78 21.67 -10.13
CA THR A 111 -43.29 22.69 -9.21
C THR A 111 -43.57 22.20 -7.78
N ALA A 112 -42.94 22.84 -6.78
CA ALA A 112 -43.59 23.46 -5.60
C ALA A 112 -42.56 24.02 -4.59
N ALA A 113 -42.67 25.32 -4.34
CA ALA A 113 -42.32 26.05 -3.12
C ALA A 113 -41.05 25.62 -2.35
N ASN A 114 -39.91 26.21 -2.73
CA ASN A 114 -38.83 26.76 -1.88
C ASN A 114 -37.51 26.81 -2.68
N ASN A 115 -37.35 27.85 -3.51
CA ASN A 115 -36.11 28.46 -4.01
C ASN A 115 -34.85 27.60 -4.24
N PHE A 116 -34.96 26.43 -4.87
CA PHE A 116 -33.84 25.77 -5.56
C PHE A 116 -34.31 25.25 -6.92
N ALA A 117 -34.73 26.18 -7.79
CA ALA A 117 -34.86 25.88 -9.21
C ALA A 117 -33.44 25.74 -9.80
N GLY A 118 -33.02 24.50 -10.11
CA GLY A 118 -31.76 24.24 -10.81
C GLY A 118 -30.80 23.24 -10.16
N THR A 119 -31.18 22.53 -9.10
CA THR A 119 -30.28 21.52 -8.50
C THR A 119 -30.15 20.30 -9.41
N ILE A 120 -29.04 20.24 -10.14
CA ILE A 120 -28.54 19.01 -10.78
C ILE A 120 -28.36 17.98 -9.66
N LEU A 121 -29.13 16.89 -9.67
CA LEU A 121 -28.96 15.81 -8.70
C LEU A 121 -27.61 15.11 -8.94
N PRO A 122 -26.61 15.20 -8.03
CA PRO A 122 -25.25 14.72 -8.33
C PRO A 122 -25.07 13.18 -8.33
N ARG A 123 -26.15 12.39 -8.19
CA ARG A 123 -26.06 10.99 -7.74
C ARG A 123 -26.85 9.94 -8.53
N SER A 124 -27.41 10.24 -9.71
CA SER A 124 -27.91 9.15 -10.56
C SER A 124 -26.84 8.69 -11.55
N PRO A 125 -26.56 7.38 -11.70
CA PRO A 125 -25.75 6.88 -12.80
C PRO A 125 -26.47 7.19 -14.12
N GLY A 126 -26.13 8.30 -14.75
CA GLY A 126 -26.56 8.63 -16.11
C GLY A 126 -25.77 7.80 -17.11
N TYR A 127 -26.27 7.68 -18.35
CA TYR A 127 -25.47 7.11 -19.43
C TYR A 127 -24.25 8.01 -19.66
N GLN A 128 -23.07 7.41 -19.53
CA GLN A 128 -21.84 8.05 -19.96
C GLN A 128 -21.88 8.19 -21.48
N CYS A 129 -21.69 9.41 -21.94
CA CYS A 129 -21.57 9.75 -23.36
C CYS A 129 -20.37 10.67 -23.51
N GLY A 130 -19.99 10.97 -24.75
CA GLY A 130 -18.84 11.83 -25.01
C GLY A 130 -17.59 11.01 -25.29
N THR A 131 -16.54 11.71 -25.73
CA THR A 131 -15.26 11.08 -26.04
C THR A 131 -14.37 11.24 -24.82
N VAL A 132 -13.86 10.12 -24.30
CA VAL A 132 -12.81 10.14 -23.29
C VAL A 132 -11.58 10.77 -23.94
N LEU A 133 -11.10 11.86 -23.37
CA LEU A 133 -9.92 12.56 -23.88
C LEU A 133 -8.67 11.73 -23.60
N GLY A 134 -7.74 11.73 -24.57
CA GLY A 134 -6.40 11.20 -24.35
C GLY A 134 -5.66 12.02 -23.29
N ALA A 135 -4.69 11.41 -22.60
CA ALA A 135 -3.89 12.11 -21.59
C ALA A 135 -3.17 13.35 -22.16
N ASP A 136 -2.83 13.34 -23.44
CA ASP A 136 -2.26 14.46 -24.20
C ASP A 136 -3.21 15.67 -24.33
N GLN A 137 -4.51 15.44 -24.19
CA GLN A 137 -5.55 16.46 -24.26
C GLN A 137 -6.04 16.91 -22.88
N LEU A 138 -5.62 16.21 -21.81
CA LEU A 138 -5.90 16.62 -20.45
C LEU A 138 -4.84 17.62 -19.98
N THR A 139 -5.28 18.74 -19.44
CA THR A 139 -4.38 19.76 -18.90
C THR A 139 -3.92 19.33 -17.51
N VAL A 140 -2.61 19.30 -17.30
CA VAL A 140 -2.02 19.28 -15.95
C VAL A 140 -2.00 20.73 -15.45
N ASN A 141 -2.80 21.02 -14.43
CA ASN A 141 -2.93 22.36 -13.87
C ASN A 141 -3.02 22.24 -12.35
N GLN A 142 -1.89 22.33 -11.66
CA GLN A 142 -1.78 22.06 -10.22
C GLN A 142 -1.02 23.17 -9.50
N ARG A 143 -1.41 23.50 -8.27
CA ARG A 143 -0.72 24.46 -7.41
C ARG A 143 0.55 23.88 -6.79
N GLY A 144 1.61 23.76 -7.58
CA GLY A 144 2.94 23.38 -7.08
C GLY A 144 3.62 24.48 -6.26
N ASP A 145 3.28 25.75 -6.52
CA ASP A 145 3.88 26.94 -5.89
C ASP A 145 3.72 27.02 -4.36
N ILE A 146 2.71 26.34 -3.80
CA ILE A 146 2.42 26.34 -2.36
C ILE A 146 2.81 25.03 -1.66
N LEU A 147 3.34 24.06 -2.40
CA LEU A 147 3.74 22.75 -1.89
C LEU A 147 5.27 22.71 -1.81
N PRO A 148 5.86 22.91 -0.62
CA PRO A 148 7.32 23.03 -0.48
C PRO A 148 8.08 21.80 -0.98
N GLU A 149 7.46 20.62 -0.89
CA GLU A 149 8.04 19.36 -1.36
C GLU A 149 6.97 18.62 -2.18
N GLN A 150 6.47 19.28 -3.24
CA GLN A 150 5.50 18.69 -4.17
C GLN A 150 6.04 17.40 -4.78
N GLY A 151 5.15 16.41 -4.91
CA GLY A 151 5.45 15.10 -5.46
C GLY A 151 5.53 14.04 -4.37
N SER A 152 6.26 12.96 -4.65
CA SER A 152 6.41 11.85 -3.71
C SER A 152 7.86 11.53 -3.44
N ARG A 153 8.18 11.26 -2.18
CA ARG A 153 9.47 10.76 -1.75
C ARG A 153 9.28 9.46 -0.98
N ARG A 154 10.13 8.47 -1.22
CA ARG A 154 10.15 7.21 -0.50
C ARG A 154 11.58 6.76 -0.25
N ASP A 155 11.90 6.46 0.99
CA ASP A 155 13.14 5.81 1.39
C ASP A 155 12.76 4.38 1.86
N ASP A 156 13.36 3.34 1.26
CA ASP A 156 13.03 1.92 1.48
C ASP A 156 14.30 1.12 1.81
N MET A 157 14.25 0.32 2.86
CA MET A 157 15.32 -0.60 3.25
C MET A 157 14.72 -2.00 3.47
N ARG A 158 15.34 -3.01 2.86
CA ARG A 158 14.93 -4.42 2.98
C ARG A 158 16.11 -5.31 3.29
N PHE A 159 15.92 -6.20 4.23
CA PHE A 159 16.85 -7.26 4.59
C PHE A 159 16.12 -8.60 4.55
N ALA A 160 16.73 -9.61 3.95
CA ALA A 160 16.24 -10.98 3.98
C ALA A 160 17.39 -11.97 4.16
N LEU A 161 17.26 -12.86 5.13
CA LEU A 161 18.13 -14.01 5.34
C LEU A 161 17.32 -15.29 5.14
N THR A 162 17.73 -16.10 4.16
CA THR A 162 17.19 -17.45 3.95
C THR A 162 18.25 -18.47 4.26
N THR A 163 17.97 -19.45 5.10
CA THR A 163 18.86 -20.59 5.32
C THR A 163 18.15 -21.89 4.99
N LYS A 164 18.84 -22.80 4.31
CA LYS A 164 18.39 -24.15 4.01
C LYS A 164 19.37 -25.15 4.56
N THR A 165 18.86 -26.13 5.30
CA THR A 165 19.65 -27.23 5.84
C THR A 165 19.04 -28.55 5.44
N SER A 166 19.76 -29.35 4.66
CA SER A 166 19.36 -30.71 4.30
C SER A 166 19.90 -31.69 5.34
N PHE A 167 19.04 -32.60 5.81
CA PHE A 167 19.41 -33.66 6.75
C PHE A 167 19.49 -35.01 6.05
N GLY A 168 20.08 -35.98 6.74
CA GLY A 168 20.03 -37.38 6.32
C GLY A 168 18.59 -37.84 6.11
N GLY A 169 18.36 -38.61 5.04
CA GLY A 169 17.04 -39.11 4.68
C GLY A 169 16.22 -38.16 3.81
N GLY A 170 16.75 -37.01 3.36
CA GLY A 170 16.13 -36.13 2.37
C GLY A 170 15.23 -35.03 2.94
N PHE A 171 15.21 -34.85 4.26
CA PHE A 171 14.47 -33.76 4.91
C PHE A 171 15.19 -32.42 4.73
N GLU A 172 14.44 -31.33 4.62
CA GLU A 172 14.98 -29.97 4.50
C GLU A 172 14.34 -29.02 5.52
N LEU A 173 15.16 -28.32 6.30
CA LEU A 173 14.72 -27.20 7.13
C LEU A 173 15.03 -25.90 6.40
N THR A 174 14.01 -25.11 6.12
CA THR A 174 14.12 -23.76 5.56
C THR A 174 13.69 -22.72 6.58
N THR A 175 14.52 -21.73 6.80
CA THR A 175 14.23 -20.57 7.65
C THR A 175 14.33 -19.31 6.81
N VAL A 176 13.36 -18.40 6.95
CA VAL A 176 13.36 -17.09 6.27
C VAL A 176 13.14 -16.01 7.32
N THR A 177 14.06 -15.07 7.42
CA THR A 177 13.96 -13.89 8.27
C THR A 177 13.93 -12.66 7.37
N GLY A 178 12.92 -11.81 7.53
CA GLY A 178 12.76 -10.56 6.79
C GLY A 178 12.69 -9.38 7.74
N TYR A 179 13.29 -8.26 7.32
CA TYR A 179 13.09 -6.95 7.92
C TYR A 179 12.92 -5.92 6.81
N HIS A 180 11.97 -5.02 6.97
CA HIS A 180 11.71 -3.95 6.02
C HIS A 180 11.32 -2.68 6.78
N GLU A 181 11.79 -1.55 6.27
CA GLU A 181 11.51 -0.22 6.78
C GLU A 181 11.27 0.70 5.59
N GLN A 182 10.25 1.54 5.67
CA GLN A 182 9.89 2.46 4.61
C GLN A 182 9.38 3.77 5.21
N GLU A 183 10.03 4.87 4.83
CA GLU A 183 9.51 6.22 5.03
C GLU A 183 8.93 6.72 3.72
N SER A 184 7.74 7.29 3.75
CA SER A 184 7.08 7.83 2.57
C SER A 184 6.51 9.20 2.87
N GLN A 185 6.66 10.11 1.92
CA GLN A 185 6.03 11.42 1.93
C GLN A 185 5.37 11.69 0.59
N ASN A 186 4.23 12.37 0.62
CA ASN A 186 3.54 12.84 -0.58
C ASN A 186 2.95 14.22 -0.34
N GLN A 187 3.13 15.15 -1.28
CA GLN A 187 2.41 16.43 -1.30
C GLN A 187 1.82 16.66 -2.69
N LEU A 188 0.50 16.86 -2.77
CA LEU A 188 -0.18 17.00 -4.05
C LEU A 188 -1.36 17.96 -4.01
N ASP A 189 -1.74 18.42 -5.20
CA ASP A 189 -2.99 19.13 -5.45
C ASP A 189 -4.10 18.16 -5.88
N GLN A 190 -5.05 17.91 -4.99
CA GLN A 190 -6.20 17.04 -5.19
C GLN A 190 -7.36 17.71 -5.94
N SER A 191 -7.23 18.98 -6.35
CA SER A 191 -8.23 19.65 -7.20
C SER A 191 -8.04 19.25 -8.66
N TYR A 192 -6.82 18.86 -9.03
CA TYR A 192 -6.38 18.50 -10.38
C TYR A 192 -6.52 19.61 -11.43
N ASP A 193 -6.93 20.82 -11.03
CA ASP A 193 -7.18 21.94 -11.93
C ASP A 193 -6.95 23.31 -11.23
N ALA A 194 -6.06 23.32 -10.24
CA ALA A 194 -5.61 24.48 -9.47
C ALA A 194 -6.74 25.35 -8.90
N TYR A 195 -7.93 24.78 -8.69
CA TYR A 195 -9.09 25.46 -8.12
C TYR A 195 -9.28 25.06 -6.65
N ASP A 196 -9.71 26.02 -5.85
CA ASP A 196 -9.82 25.83 -4.41
C ASP A 196 -10.97 26.63 -3.83
N THR A 197 -12.17 26.26 -4.28
CA THR A 197 -13.39 26.81 -3.70
C THR A 197 -14.41 25.71 -3.50
N PHE A 198 -14.53 25.24 -2.27
CA PHE A 198 -15.77 24.64 -1.78
C PHE A 198 -16.44 25.65 -0.84
N THR A 199 -17.54 26.26 -1.30
CA THR A 199 -18.45 26.99 -0.40
C THR A 199 -19.34 25.94 0.24
N ASN A 200 -19.14 25.66 1.53
CA ASN A 200 -20.01 24.72 2.22
C ASN A 200 -21.44 25.27 2.34
N ALA A 201 -22.40 24.43 2.74
CA ALA A 201 -23.81 24.80 2.86
C ALA A 201 -24.10 25.97 3.83
N PHE A 202 -23.08 26.45 4.56
CA PHE A 202 -23.14 27.56 5.50
C PHE A 202 -22.44 28.84 4.97
N GLY A 203 -22.00 28.86 3.71
CA GLY A 203 -21.40 30.04 3.09
C GLY A 203 -19.92 30.27 3.44
N ALA A 204 -19.27 29.35 4.15
CA ALA A 204 -17.83 29.44 4.42
C ALA A 204 -17.02 28.86 3.26
N SER A 205 -16.07 29.64 2.75
CA SER A 205 -15.08 29.20 1.77
C SER A 205 -14.03 28.35 2.49
N GLN A 206 -13.92 27.06 2.13
CA GLN A 206 -12.85 26.18 2.59
C GLN A 206 -11.70 26.24 1.59
N ILE A 207 -10.88 27.27 1.73
CA ILE A 207 -9.62 27.42 0.99
C ILE A 207 -8.62 26.44 1.60
N GLY A 208 -7.81 25.75 0.79
CA GLY A 208 -6.90 24.70 1.21
C GLY A 208 -7.50 23.30 1.25
N ALA A 209 -8.73 23.10 0.77
CA ALA A 209 -9.41 21.81 0.92
C ALA A 209 -8.71 20.70 0.13
N PHE A 210 -8.08 21.05 -0.98
CA PHE A 210 -7.52 20.09 -1.94
C PHE A 210 -5.99 20.00 -1.92
N TRP A 211 -5.29 20.90 -1.26
CA TRP A 211 -3.83 20.87 -1.21
C TRP A 211 -3.37 20.24 0.09
N SER A 212 -2.78 19.05 -0.01
CA SER A 212 -2.43 18.25 1.16
C SER A 212 -1.05 17.64 1.06
N GLY A 213 -0.43 17.46 2.22
CA GLY A 213 0.76 16.65 2.36
C GLY A 213 0.58 15.62 3.47
N SER A 214 1.04 14.41 3.21
CA SER A 214 1.08 13.32 4.17
C SER A 214 2.47 12.71 4.23
N ALA A 215 2.85 12.22 5.39
CA ALA A 215 4.01 11.36 5.55
C ALA A 215 3.67 10.21 6.48
N SER A 216 4.27 9.06 6.23
CA SER A 216 4.11 7.85 7.02
C SER A 216 5.43 7.08 7.09
N GLU A 217 5.60 6.34 8.17
CA GLU A 217 6.72 5.44 8.42
C GLU A 217 6.16 4.06 8.72
N SER A 218 6.76 3.02 8.13
CA SER A 218 6.34 1.64 8.39
C SER A 218 7.54 0.74 8.52
N ASP A 219 7.50 -0.16 9.51
CA ASP A 219 8.50 -1.21 9.70
C ASP A 219 7.84 -2.57 9.86
N ASP A 220 8.48 -3.62 9.37
CA ASP A 220 8.04 -4.98 9.61
C ASP A 220 9.19 -5.97 9.78
N PHE A 221 8.99 -6.90 10.71
CA PHE A 221 9.85 -8.04 10.96
C PHE A 221 9.06 -9.33 10.75
N SER A 222 9.58 -10.23 9.93
CA SER A 222 8.99 -11.54 9.69
C SER A 222 9.97 -12.69 9.93
N GLN A 223 9.45 -13.80 10.43
CA GLN A 223 10.19 -15.04 10.65
C GLN A 223 9.32 -16.22 10.23
N GLU A 224 9.81 -17.01 9.28
CA GLU A 224 9.23 -18.28 8.88
C GLU A 224 10.22 -19.42 9.10
N ILE A 225 9.71 -20.56 9.56
CA ILE A 225 10.45 -21.82 9.68
C ILE A 225 9.59 -22.92 9.07
N ARG A 226 10.18 -23.73 8.19
CA ARG A 226 9.52 -24.82 7.46
C ARG A 226 10.38 -26.07 7.51
N LEU A 227 9.75 -27.21 7.75
CA LEU A 227 10.37 -28.53 7.60
C LEU A 227 9.61 -29.29 6.51
N ASP A 228 10.36 -29.74 5.52
CA ASP A 228 9.87 -30.47 4.36
C ASP A 228 10.36 -31.92 4.41
N SER A 229 9.47 -32.85 4.05
CA SER A 229 9.83 -34.25 3.80
C SER A 229 10.60 -34.40 2.47
N PRO A 230 11.17 -35.59 2.18
CA PRO A 230 11.85 -35.84 0.92
C PRO A 230 10.94 -35.65 -0.30
N ALA A 231 11.43 -34.93 -1.31
CA ALA A 231 10.62 -34.53 -2.48
C ALA A 231 10.32 -35.67 -3.46
N GLU A 232 11.07 -36.77 -3.44
CA GLU A 232 10.91 -37.90 -4.37
C GLU A 232 9.95 -38.99 -3.86
N GLU A 233 9.50 -38.91 -2.61
CA GLU A 233 8.60 -39.89 -2.01
C GLU A 233 7.16 -39.69 -2.48
N ARG A 234 6.38 -40.78 -2.60
CA ARG A 234 4.95 -40.69 -3.01
C ARG A 234 4.08 -39.96 -1.98
N PHE A 235 4.50 -39.95 -0.72
CA PHE A 235 3.87 -39.22 0.36
C PHE A 235 4.81 -38.12 0.81
N ARG A 236 4.38 -36.87 0.63
CA ARG A 236 5.14 -35.68 0.97
C ARG A 236 4.35 -34.85 1.97
N TRP A 237 5.06 -34.17 2.85
CA TRP A 237 4.46 -33.25 3.80
C TRP A 237 5.40 -32.10 4.12
N ARG A 238 4.81 -30.98 4.49
CA ARG A 238 5.50 -29.84 5.08
C ARG A 238 4.74 -29.39 6.32
N VAL A 239 5.50 -28.94 7.32
CA VAL A 239 4.96 -28.21 8.47
C VAL A 239 5.79 -26.95 8.69
N GLY A 240 5.14 -25.87 9.11
CA GLY A 240 5.83 -24.62 9.39
C GLY A 240 5.12 -23.70 10.36
N GLY A 241 5.89 -22.73 10.82
CA GLY A 241 5.44 -21.64 11.67
C GLY A 241 5.85 -20.31 11.07
N TYR A 242 5.00 -19.30 11.26
CA TYR A 242 5.20 -17.95 10.77
C TYR A 242 4.92 -16.93 11.87
N TYR A 243 5.75 -15.90 11.95
CA TYR A 243 5.57 -14.73 12.79
C TYR A 243 5.80 -13.46 11.98
N LEU A 244 4.94 -12.46 12.20
CA LEU A 244 5.09 -11.10 11.70
C LEU A 244 4.83 -10.13 12.85
N LYS A 245 5.64 -9.08 12.94
CA LYS A 245 5.32 -7.85 13.63
C LYS A 245 5.47 -6.70 12.64
N ALA A 246 4.49 -5.83 12.54
CA ALA A 246 4.53 -4.67 11.67
C ALA A 246 3.99 -3.45 12.41
N ASN A 247 4.60 -2.27 12.21
CA ASN A 247 4.09 -0.99 12.65
C ASN A 247 3.91 -0.06 11.45
N ASP A 248 2.94 0.83 11.53
CA ASP A 248 2.54 1.74 10.45
C ASP A 248 2.02 3.02 11.10
N ASP A 249 2.82 4.08 10.97
CA ASP A 249 2.67 5.33 11.69
C ASP A 249 2.55 6.48 10.69
N ASP A 250 1.41 7.15 10.67
CA ASP A 250 1.29 8.45 10.01
C ASP A 250 2.09 9.48 10.82
N THR A 251 3.03 10.18 10.18
CA THR A 251 3.90 11.17 10.84
C THR A 251 3.53 12.62 10.48
N LYS A 252 2.79 12.83 9.38
CA LYS A 252 2.36 14.15 8.93
C LYS A 252 1.01 14.07 8.21
N ASN A 253 0.09 15.01 8.49
CA ASN A 253 -1.13 15.18 7.71
C ASN A 253 -1.59 16.65 7.67
N LYS A 254 -1.10 17.38 6.66
CA LYS A 254 -1.16 18.83 6.56
C LYS A 254 -1.98 19.31 5.37
N LYS A 255 -2.52 20.51 5.50
CA LYS A 255 -3.06 21.31 4.41
C LYS A 255 -2.14 22.49 4.11
N TYR A 256 -2.02 22.82 2.82
CA TYR A 256 -1.24 23.93 2.32
C TYR A 256 -2.18 24.99 1.75
N ILE A 257 -1.91 26.26 2.01
CA ILE A 257 -2.84 27.34 1.68
C ILE A 257 -2.06 28.55 1.12
N PRO A 258 -2.54 29.21 0.05
CA PRO A 258 -1.98 30.44 -0.47
C PRO A 258 -2.07 31.61 0.51
N LEU A 259 -1.10 32.52 0.44
CA LEU A 259 -1.13 33.78 1.18
C LEU A 259 -2.32 34.67 0.79
N GLY A 260 -2.73 35.54 1.71
CA GLY A 260 -3.83 36.49 1.50
C GLY A 260 -5.22 35.88 1.60
N THR A 261 -5.29 34.58 1.91
CA THR A 261 -6.53 33.88 2.19
C THR A 261 -6.76 33.77 3.70
N THR A 262 -8.01 33.89 4.14
CA THR A 262 -8.40 33.64 5.54
C THR A 262 -8.98 32.24 5.64
N LEU A 263 -8.26 31.33 6.29
CA LEU A 263 -8.81 30.03 6.67
C LEU A 263 -9.76 30.21 7.86
N ASN A 264 -11.07 30.11 7.63
CA ASN A 264 -12.05 29.91 8.70
C ASN A 264 -12.26 28.40 8.93
N VAL A 265 -11.22 27.69 9.36
CA VAL A 265 -11.42 26.36 9.95
C VAL A 265 -11.66 26.60 11.43
N ALA A 266 -12.91 26.46 11.85
CA ALA A 266 -13.29 26.59 13.25
C ALA A 266 -12.41 25.64 14.10
N GLY A 267 -11.54 26.21 14.94
CA GLY A 267 -10.73 25.46 15.92
C GLY A 267 -9.26 25.19 15.58
N THR A 268 -8.72 25.60 14.43
CA THR A 268 -7.28 25.45 14.13
C THR A 268 -6.48 26.66 14.62
N THR A 269 -5.68 26.50 15.68
CA THR A 269 -4.83 27.57 16.24
C THR A 269 -3.37 27.51 15.82
N ASP A 270 -2.93 26.41 15.17
CA ASP A 270 -1.51 26.07 15.03
C ASP A 270 -1.03 26.11 13.56
N CYS A 271 -1.55 27.06 12.77
CA CYS A 271 -1.06 27.29 11.41
C CYS A 271 0.25 28.09 11.45
N VAL A 272 1.21 27.71 10.61
CA VAL A 272 2.51 28.39 10.48
C VAL A 272 2.59 29.07 9.12
N ASN A 273 3.00 30.34 9.10
CA ASN A 273 3.16 31.12 7.88
C ASN A 273 4.64 31.14 7.48
N PHE A 274 4.93 30.65 6.27
CA PHE A 274 6.29 30.56 5.72
C PHE A 274 6.62 31.66 4.71
N GLY A 275 5.75 32.67 4.56
CA GLY A 275 5.96 33.82 3.69
C GLY A 275 5.66 33.58 2.20
N SER A 276 5.46 32.33 1.77
CA SER A 276 4.95 31.95 0.44
C SER A 276 3.67 31.11 0.51
N TYR A 277 3.50 30.34 1.58
CA TYR A 277 2.32 29.55 1.89
C TYR A 277 2.04 29.56 3.41
N ILE A 278 0.86 29.09 3.78
CA ILE A 278 0.47 28.78 5.16
C ILE A 278 0.29 27.26 5.25
N GLU A 279 0.98 26.64 6.21
CA GLU A 279 0.80 25.23 6.54
C GLU A 279 -0.12 25.13 7.75
N CYS A 280 -1.18 24.34 7.63
CA CYS A 280 -2.15 24.13 8.69
C CYS A 280 -2.35 22.63 8.94
N PRO A 281 -2.60 22.25 10.20
CA PRO A 281 -3.16 20.94 10.51
C PRO A 281 -4.45 20.66 9.73
N GLN A 282 -4.66 19.41 9.28
CA GLN A 282 -5.93 19.02 8.66
C GLN A 282 -7.11 19.07 9.65
N SER A 283 -6.85 18.95 10.96
CA SER A 283 -7.83 19.07 12.03
C SER A 283 -7.22 19.71 13.28
N THR A 284 -8.02 20.01 14.31
CA THR A 284 -7.58 20.63 15.58
C THR A 284 -6.48 19.85 16.31
N VAL A 285 -6.31 18.57 15.97
CA VAL A 285 -5.18 17.70 16.30
C VAL A 285 -4.71 17.08 14.99
N GLU A 286 -3.40 16.95 14.76
CA GLU A 286 -2.87 16.20 13.62
C GLU A 286 -3.43 14.77 13.66
N PRO A 287 -4.21 14.34 12.65
CA PRO A 287 -4.77 13.00 12.59
C PRO A 287 -3.65 12.00 12.23
N LEU A 288 -2.95 11.49 13.22
CA LEU A 288 -1.93 10.47 13.07
C LEU A 288 -2.57 9.12 13.46
N GLY A 289 -2.54 8.16 12.53
CA GLY A 289 -2.82 6.77 12.81
C GLY A 289 -1.53 6.07 13.21
N LEU A 290 -1.51 5.46 14.40
CA LEU A 290 -0.46 4.52 14.78
C LEU A 290 -1.08 3.14 14.79
N ARG A 291 -0.50 2.20 14.04
CA ARG A 291 -1.03 0.84 13.94
C ARG A 291 0.07 -0.17 14.18
N GLU A 292 -0.12 -1.00 15.20
CA GLU A 292 0.70 -2.19 15.43
C GLU A 292 -0.08 -3.44 15.03
N LEU A 293 0.58 -4.35 14.32
CA LEU A 293 0.05 -5.63 13.90
C LEU A 293 1.01 -6.75 14.29
N SER A 294 0.47 -7.84 14.84
CA SER A 294 1.23 -9.08 15.00
C SER A 294 0.45 -10.27 14.48
N ASN A 295 1.08 -11.08 13.62
CA ASN A 295 0.48 -12.28 13.05
C ASN A 295 1.31 -13.50 13.46
N ARG A 296 0.65 -14.53 13.99
CA ARG A 296 1.26 -15.83 14.31
C ARG A 296 0.48 -16.89 13.59
N ALA A 297 1.15 -17.74 12.83
CA ALA A 297 0.50 -18.83 12.13
C ALA A 297 1.26 -20.14 12.24
N VAL A 298 0.51 -21.23 12.23
CA VAL A 298 1.01 -22.59 11.99
C VAL A 298 0.34 -23.13 10.73
N PHE A 299 1.10 -23.83 9.91
CA PHE A 299 0.59 -24.38 8.67
C PHE A 299 1.18 -25.76 8.40
N ALA A 300 0.42 -26.55 7.67
CA ALA A 300 0.87 -27.84 7.18
C ALA A 300 0.27 -28.12 5.80
N ASP A 301 1.02 -28.85 4.99
CA ASP A 301 0.54 -29.43 3.76
C ASP A 301 0.92 -30.90 3.67
N ILE A 302 0.03 -31.68 3.05
CA ILE A 302 0.21 -33.10 2.77
C ILE A 302 -0.10 -33.30 1.30
N GLU A 303 0.83 -33.94 0.59
CA GLU A 303 0.70 -34.27 -0.82
C GLU A 303 0.89 -35.78 -1.01
N TYR A 304 0.03 -36.39 -1.82
CA TYR A 304 0.08 -37.82 -2.09
C TYR A 304 -0.17 -38.15 -3.55
N ASP A 305 0.72 -38.94 -4.13
CA ASP A 305 0.59 -39.51 -5.47
C ASP A 305 -0.22 -40.81 -5.41
N PHE A 306 -1.53 -40.71 -5.62
CA PHE A 306 -2.41 -41.88 -5.71
C PHE A 306 -2.03 -42.80 -6.86
N THR A 307 -1.57 -42.21 -7.97
CA THR A 307 -1.01 -42.90 -9.14
C THR A 307 0.11 -42.04 -9.74
N ASP A 308 0.85 -42.56 -10.72
CA ASP A 308 1.87 -41.80 -11.45
C ASP A 308 1.33 -40.58 -12.21
N LYS A 309 -0.01 -40.43 -12.29
CA LYS A 309 -0.70 -39.35 -12.99
C LYS A 309 -1.62 -38.53 -12.09
N LEU A 310 -1.89 -38.96 -10.86
CA LEU A 310 -2.90 -38.34 -10.00
C LEU A 310 -2.30 -38.04 -8.64
N THR A 311 -2.21 -36.75 -8.34
CA THR A 311 -1.72 -36.23 -7.07
C THR A 311 -2.85 -35.43 -6.40
N ALA A 312 -3.02 -35.59 -5.10
CA ALA A 312 -3.81 -34.66 -4.30
C ALA A 312 -2.94 -33.98 -3.25
N THR A 313 -3.22 -32.71 -3.03
CA THR A 313 -2.57 -31.89 -2.00
C THR A 313 -3.65 -31.29 -1.11
N PHE A 314 -3.50 -31.43 0.20
CA PHE A 314 -4.32 -30.75 1.19
C PHE A 314 -3.43 -29.84 2.03
N GLU A 315 -3.80 -28.58 2.12
CA GLU A 315 -3.07 -27.54 2.87
C GLU A 315 -4.02 -26.92 3.89
N ALA A 316 -3.51 -26.59 5.07
CA ALA A 316 -4.25 -25.83 6.07
C ALA A 316 -3.32 -24.88 6.81
N ARG A 317 -3.77 -23.64 7.00
CA ARG A 317 -3.09 -22.63 7.83
C ARG A 317 -4.05 -22.13 8.89
N TYR A 318 -3.59 -22.13 10.13
CA TYR A 318 -4.27 -21.48 11.26
C TYR A 318 -3.47 -20.24 11.66
N ALA A 319 -4.11 -19.08 11.65
CA ALA A 319 -3.47 -17.81 11.98
C ALA A 319 -4.24 -17.07 13.08
N ILE A 320 -3.50 -16.39 13.94
CA ILE A 320 -4.00 -15.45 14.93
C ILE A 320 -3.35 -14.12 14.63
N GLU A 321 -4.17 -13.12 14.36
CA GLU A 321 -3.73 -11.74 14.15
C GLU A 321 -4.23 -10.86 15.29
N LYS A 322 -3.32 -10.07 15.86
CA LYS A 322 -3.65 -9.02 16.82
C LYS A 322 -3.34 -7.68 16.19
N GLN A 323 -4.28 -6.76 16.29
CA GLN A 323 -4.12 -5.40 15.81
C GLN A 323 -4.38 -4.43 16.95
N GLU A 324 -3.53 -3.42 17.06
CA GLU A 324 -3.75 -2.25 17.90
C GLU A 324 -3.70 -1.00 17.00
N GLN A 325 -4.69 -0.13 17.12
CA GLN A 325 -4.75 1.12 16.37
C GLN A 325 -5.05 2.27 17.32
N ILE A 326 -4.21 3.29 17.30
CA ILE A 326 -4.42 4.53 18.03
C ILE A 326 -4.73 5.62 17.01
N ASN A 327 -5.86 6.29 17.19
CA ASN A 327 -6.24 7.45 16.37
C ASN A 327 -6.19 8.71 17.22
N THR A 328 -5.56 9.78 16.72
CA THR A 328 -5.44 11.06 17.43
C THR A 328 -6.52 12.10 17.06
N GLN A 329 -7.58 11.67 16.36
CA GLN A 329 -8.58 12.56 15.76
C GLN A 329 -9.73 12.97 16.68
N THR A 330 -10.03 14.27 16.77
CA THR A 330 -11.30 14.75 17.33
C THR A 330 -12.39 14.70 16.26
N VAL A 331 -13.47 13.94 16.49
CA VAL A 331 -14.62 13.84 15.58
C VAL A 331 -15.93 14.01 16.34
N GLY A 332 -16.61 15.14 16.12
CA GLY A 332 -17.88 15.44 16.79
C GLY A 332 -17.71 15.63 18.29
N THR A 333 -18.42 14.83 19.10
CA THR A 333 -18.28 14.82 20.56
C THR A 333 -17.15 13.92 21.06
N LEU A 334 -16.54 13.11 20.18
CA LEU A 334 -15.43 12.23 20.51
C LEU A 334 -14.12 13.01 20.41
N ASN A 335 -13.38 13.11 21.52
CA ASN A 335 -12.12 13.83 21.59
C ASN A 335 -10.95 12.86 21.83
N CYS A 336 -10.14 12.63 20.79
CA CYS A 336 -9.02 11.67 20.81
C CYS A 336 -7.64 12.34 20.88
N VAL A 337 -7.48 13.39 21.69
CA VAL A 337 -6.17 14.04 21.86
C VAL A 337 -5.21 13.08 22.58
N LEU A 338 -3.95 12.99 22.12
CA LEU A 338 -2.87 12.27 22.80
C LEU A 338 -2.78 12.66 24.29
N PRO A 339 -2.31 11.78 25.19
CA PRO A 339 -2.11 12.14 26.58
C PRO A 339 -1.19 13.36 26.65
N THR A 340 -1.72 14.45 27.21
CA THR A 340 -0.89 15.59 27.62
C THR A 340 0.07 15.14 28.72
N ASN A 341 1.19 15.83 28.94
CA ASN A 341 2.12 15.62 30.06
C ASN A 341 1.48 15.91 31.46
N THR A 342 0.15 15.82 31.58
CA THR A 342 -0.62 15.96 32.82
C THR A 342 -0.55 14.64 33.57
N PRO A 343 0.12 14.58 34.74
CA PRO A 343 0.18 13.35 35.52
C PRO A 343 -1.23 12.90 35.93
N GLY A 344 -1.61 11.66 35.59
CA GLY A 344 -2.86 11.04 36.04
C GLY A 344 -4.04 11.06 35.06
N VAL A 345 -3.86 11.48 33.81
CA VAL A 345 -4.90 11.40 32.77
C VAL A 345 -4.49 10.42 31.67
N THR A 346 -5.11 9.23 31.66
CA THR A 346 -5.02 8.27 30.55
C THR A 346 -6.33 8.34 29.77
N LEU A 347 -6.31 8.84 28.53
CA LEU A 347 -7.49 8.81 27.66
C LEU A 347 -7.43 7.54 26.80
N ASP A 348 -8.09 6.48 27.27
CA ASP A 348 -8.14 5.13 26.67
C ASP A 348 -9.17 4.99 25.52
N ALA A 349 -9.88 6.08 25.17
CA ALA A 349 -11.09 6.01 24.35
C ALA A 349 -10.86 5.84 22.83
N CYS A 350 -9.63 5.97 22.34
CA CYS A 350 -9.31 5.93 20.91
C CYS A 350 -8.18 4.96 20.56
N LYS A 351 -7.87 4.04 21.49
CA LYS A 351 -7.10 2.83 21.26
C LYS A 351 -8.06 1.70 20.95
N PHE A 352 -7.97 1.16 19.74
CA PHE A 352 -8.72 -0.01 19.32
C PHE A 352 -7.79 -1.23 19.38
N THR A 353 -8.28 -2.32 19.96
CA THR A 353 -7.54 -3.58 20.05
C THR A 353 -8.45 -4.72 19.62
N GLY A 354 -7.94 -5.62 18.79
CA GLY A 354 -8.70 -6.72 18.21
C GLY A 354 -7.83 -7.96 18.03
N GLU A 355 -8.42 -9.14 18.22
CA GLU A 355 -7.80 -10.43 17.93
C GLU A 355 -8.69 -11.19 16.93
N PHE A 356 -8.13 -11.56 15.79
CA PHE A 356 -8.80 -12.22 14.68
C PHE A 356 -8.17 -13.59 14.43
N LYS A 357 -8.98 -14.60 14.09
CA LYS A 357 -8.57 -16.01 14.04
C LYS A 357 -9.11 -16.68 12.79
N SER A 358 -8.21 -16.99 11.86
CA SER A 358 -8.58 -17.62 10.59
C SER A 358 -8.02 -19.03 10.45
N THR A 359 -8.81 -19.88 9.79
CA THR A 359 -8.37 -21.18 9.27
C THR A 359 -8.62 -21.20 7.78
N THR A 360 -7.57 -21.38 6.98
CA THR A 360 -7.61 -21.36 5.52
C THR A 360 -7.21 -22.73 4.95
N PRO A 361 -8.18 -23.62 4.71
CA PRO A 361 -7.94 -24.87 4.01
C PRO A 361 -7.85 -24.69 2.49
N ARG A 362 -7.07 -25.56 1.84
CA ARG A 362 -7.00 -25.72 0.39
C ARG A 362 -6.89 -27.19 0.02
N LEU A 363 -7.64 -27.60 -1.00
CA LEU A 363 -7.54 -28.90 -1.64
C LEU A 363 -7.21 -28.70 -3.12
N THR A 364 -6.14 -29.34 -3.58
CA THR A 364 -5.72 -29.36 -4.99
C THR A 364 -5.70 -30.80 -5.49
N LEU A 365 -6.31 -31.05 -6.65
CA LEU A 365 -6.16 -32.30 -7.40
C LEU A 365 -5.45 -32.00 -8.71
N ARG A 366 -4.37 -32.71 -9.01
CA ARG A 366 -3.62 -32.61 -10.27
C ARG A 366 -3.68 -33.94 -11.01
N TYR A 367 -4.15 -33.91 -12.26
CA TYR A 367 -4.19 -35.07 -13.15
C TYR A 367 -3.36 -34.84 -14.41
N GLU A 368 -2.25 -35.56 -14.51
CA GLU A 368 -1.33 -35.53 -15.65
C GLU A 368 -1.74 -36.59 -16.68
N ALA A 369 -2.66 -36.21 -17.58
CA ALA A 369 -3.17 -37.13 -18.60
C ALA A 369 -2.04 -37.61 -19.54
N SER A 370 -1.13 -36.68 -19.89
CA SER A 370 0.07 -36.90 -20.71
C SER A 370 1.15 -35.84 -20.40
N PRO A 371 2.39 -35.97 -20.90
CA PRO A 371 3.43 -34.94 -20.74
C PRO A 371 3.06 -33.55 -21.30
N ALA A 372 2.06 -33.47 -22.18
CA ALA A 372 1.61 -32.23 -22.81
C ALA A 372 0.28 -31.70 -22.22
N ALA A 373 -0.36 -32.41 -21.30
CA ALA A 373 -1.69 -32.06 -20.81
C ALA A 373 -1.88 -32.41 -19.33
N THR A 374 -2.07 -31.37 -18.52
CA THR A 374 -2.36 -31.47 -17.09
C THR A 374 -3.69 -30.80 -16.79
N TYR A 375 -4.59 -31.51 -16.12
CA TYR A 375 -5.84 -30.98 -15.60
C TYR A 375 -5.72 -30.75 -14.10
N TYR A 376 -6.43 -29.78 -13.57
CA TYR A 376 -6.46 -29.53 -12.14
C TYR A 376 -7.84 -29.10 -11.64
N PHE A 377 -8.07 -29.37 -10.37
CA PHE A 377 -9.18 -28.87 -9.59
C PHE A 377 -8.61 -28.26 -8.30
N ASN A 378 -9.11 -27.11 -7.89
CA ASN A 378 -8.70 -26.42 -6.68
C ASN A 378 -9.93 -25.89 -5.93
N ALA A 379 -9.99 -26.16 -4.63
CA ALA A 379 -10.99 -25.63 -3.72
C ALA A 379 -10.28 -24.99 -2.53
N ALA A 380 -10.44 -23.69 -2.34
CA ALA A 380 -9.68 -22.94 -1.35
C ALA A 380 -10.56 -21.92 -0.62
N LYS A 381 -10.23 -21.69 0.66
CA LYS A 381 -10.75 -20.57 1.44
C LYS A 381 -9.63 -19.58 1.72
N GLY A 382 -9.84 -18.33 1.34
CA GLY A 382 -9.01 -17.19 1.71
C GLY A 382 -9.69 -16.34 2.79
N THR A 383 -8.89 -15.60 3.54
CA THR A 383 -9.40 -14.62 4.50
C THR A 383 -8.66 -13.30 4.33
N LYS A 384 -9.36 -12.20 4.58
CA LYS A 384 -8.76 -10.92 4.90
C LYS A 384 -9.04 -10.65 6.39
N PRO A 385 -8.01 -10.36 7.20
CA PRO A 385 -8.21 -10.08 8.62
C PRO A 385 -9.26 -8.99 8.82
N GLY A 386 -9.99 -9.10 9.93
CA GLY A 386 -10.89 -8.05 10.39
C GLY A 386 -10.09 -6.80 10.77
N GLY A 387 -10.80 -5.78 11.24
CA GLY A 387 -10.16 -4.52 11.59
C GLY A 387 -11.11 -3.58 12.28
N PHE A 388 -10.79 -2.29 12.20
CA PHE A 388 -11.54 -1.26 12.91
C PHE A 388 -12.25 -0.32 11.94
N ASN A 389 -13.50 0.01 12.25
CA ASN A 389 -14.21 1.07 11.56
C ASN A 389 -13.59 2.42 11.92
N SER A 390 -13.61 3.37 10.98
CA SER A 390 -13.12 4.72 11.26
C SER A 390 -13.92 5.37 12.38
N ILE A 391 -13.28 6.23 13.16
CA ILE A 391 -13.94 7.00 14.22
C ILE A 391 -15.12 7.83 13.66
N THR A 392 -15.03 8.29 12.41
CA THR A 392 -16.11 8.97 11.70
C THR A 392 -17.33 8.08 11.46
N ALA A 393 -17.11 6.81 11.12
CA ALA A 393 -18.20 5.85 10.96
C ALA A 393 -18.90 5.59 12.32
N VAL A 394 -18.13 5.42 13.39
CA VAL A 394 -18.66 5.24 14.76
C VAL A 394 -19.48 6.47 15.18
N GLN A 395 -18.96 7.68 15.01
CA GLN A 395 -19.68 8.92 15.32
C GLN A 395 -20.96 9.08 14.48
N THR A 396 -20.92 8.68 13.21
CA THR A 396 -22.10 8.70 12.34
C THR A 396 -23.17 7.74 12.85
N GLY A 397 -22.78 6.54 13.32
CA GLY A 397 -23.67 5.60 13.99
C GLY A 397 -24.37 6.22 15.20
N ILE A 398 -23.59 6.82 16.11
CA ILE A 398 -24.12 7.55 17.28
C ILE A 398 -25.13 8.62 16.85
N ASN A 399 -24.78 9.45 15.87
CA ASN A 399 -25.62 10.55 15.41
C ASN A 399 -26.91 10.08 14.73
N THR A 400 -26.89 8.92 14.10
CA THR A 400 -28.04 8.35 13.37
C THR A 400 -28.80 7.30 14.17
N ASN A 401 -28.41 7.07 15.43
CA ASN A 401 -28.93 6.00 16.29
C ASN A 401 -28.85 4.61 15.63
N VAL A 402 -27.78 4.38 14.87
CA VAL A 402 -27.43 3.10 14.26
C VAL A 402 -26.25 2.53 15.04
N ASP A 403 -26.38 1.28 15.48
CA ASP A 403 -25.27 0.59 16.14
C ASP A 403 -24.16 0.32 15.12
N VAL A 404 -23.07 1.08 15.22
CA VAL A 404 -21.85 0.92 14.42
C VAL A 404 -20.77 0.37 15.34
N LYS A 405 -20.45 -0.92 15.15
CA LYS A 405 -19.35 -1.56 15.88
C LYS A 405 -18.03 -0.89 15.55
N SER A 406 -17.16 -0.74 16.54
CA SER A 406 -15.78 -0.27 16.34
C SER A 406 -14.92 -1.29 15.59
N THR A 407 -15.28 -2.57 15.64
CA THR A 407 -14.62 -3.67 14.92
C THR A 407 -15.52 -4.26 13.83
N TYR A 408 -14.90 -4.80 12.79
CA TYR A 408 -15.55 -5.68 11.83
C TYR A 408 -14.83 -7.04 11.77
N ASP A 409 -15.60 -8.09 11.51
CA ASP A 409 -15.11 -9.47 11.46
C ASP A 409 -14.26 -9.73 10.20
N GLU A 410 -13.55 -10.86 10.18
CA GLU A 410 -12.75 -11.27 9.00
C GLU A 410 -13.64 -11.46 7.77
N GLU A 411 -13.15 -11.01 6.61
CA GLU A 411 -13.80 -11.28 5.33
C GLU A 411 -13.32 -12.64 4.81
N GLU A 412 -14.26 -13.48 4.38
CA GLU A 412 -13.98 -14.82 3.86
C GLU A 412 -14.27 -14.90 2.37
N SER A 413 -13.38 -15.55 1.62
CA SER A 413 -13.56 -15.82 0.19
C SER A 413 -13.42 -17.32 -0.07
N ASN A 414 -14.40 -17.91 -0.74
CA ASN A 414 -14.38 -19.31 -1.15
C ASN A 414 -14.25 -19.39 -2.66
N VAL A 415 -13.23 -20.11 -3.13
CA VAL A 415 -12.90 -20.23 -4.55
C VAL A 415 -12.93 -21.70 -4.96
N LEU A 416 -13.64 -21.97 -6.06
CA LEU A 416 -13.60 -23.24 -6.77
C LEU A 416 -13.06 -22.97 -8.18
N GLU A 417 -12.02 -23.69 -8.56
CA GLU A 417 -11.36 -23.55 -9.86
C GLU A 417 -11.16 -24.92 -10.50
N VAL A 418 -11.43 -25.00 -11.81
CA VAL A 418 -11.14 -26.16 -12.64
C VAL A 418 -10.48 -25.66 -13.92
N GLY A 419 -9.39 -26.30 -14.33
CA GLY A 419 -8.65 -25.86 -15.49
C GLY A 419 -7.72 -26.92 -16.06
N GLY A 420 -7.08 -26.56 -17.19
CA GLY A 420 -6.09 -27.38 -17.85
C GLY A 420 -4.91 -26.55 -18.34
N LYS A 421 -3.71 -27.13 -18.31
CA LYS A 421 -2.47 -26.58 -18.86
C LYS A 421 -2.00 -27.49 -19.98
N PHE A 422 -1.73 -26.90 -21.14
CA PHE A 422 -1.38 -27.62 -22.35
C PHE A 422 -0.09 -27.04 -22.94
N VAL A 423 0.82 -27.92 -23.33
CA VAL A 423 2.01 -27.55 -24.11
C VAL A 423 1.73 -27.96 -25.55
N PHE A 424 1.75 -26.97 -26.45
CA PHE A 424 1.51 -27.16 -27.88
C PHE A 424 2.81 -27.11 -28.67
#